data_AF-A0A3Q2YIT9-F1
#
_entry.id   AF-A0A3Q2YIT9-F1
#
_cell.length_a   1.000
_cell.length_b   1.000
_cell.length_c   1.000
_cell.angle_alpha   90.00
_cell.angle_beta   90.00
_cell.angle_gamma   90.00
#
_symmetry.space_group_name_H-M   'P 1'
#
loop_
_entity.id
_entity.type
_entity.pdbx_description
1 polymer ?
#
loop_
_entity_poly.entity_id
_entity_poly.type
_entity_poly.pdbx_seq_one_letter_code
_entity_poly.pdbx_strand_id
1 'polypeptide(L)'
;MFSCHLQAALEAQSVKVVVVSFGALEGARLWLQQTKCSLDFVLDPQRKIYRSFGLISSCAKVMNFDSMLRYSEYQAAKREFPEFPMHMLEDIYQMGGDFLLSDTNKVLLSHPSKYPMDRPTLSDILRTASSSTELAAQEASSSGAPLHANDVTPHTHDTVKRCDRCKAVRTRRPFLAVRSLL
;
A
#
# COMPACT_ATOMS: atom_id res chain seq x y z
N MET A 1 11.38 11.25 -0.74
CA MET A 1 10.50 11.41 -1.92
C MET A 1 10.27 10.03 -2.53
N PHE A 2 9.02 9.61 -2.70
CA PHE A 2 8.71 8.43 -3.52
C PHE A 2 9.02 8.82 -4.97
N SER A 3 10.11 8.27 -5.54
CA SER A 3 10.55 8.56 -6.91
C SER A 3 9.71 7.77 -7.92
N CYS A 4 9.47 8.31 -9.14
CA CYS A 4 8.76 7.61 -10.23
C CYS A 4 9.29 6.19 -10.51
N HIS A 5 10.59 5.97 -10.28
CA HIS A 5 11.21 4.65 -10.45
C HIS A 5 10.65 3.60 -9.47
N LEU A 6 10.29 4.02 -8.26
CA LEU A 6 9.70 3.17 -7.23
C LEU A 6 8.30 2.69 -7.61
N GLN A 7 7.51 3.58 -8.22
CA GLN A 7 6.17 3.27 -8.71
C GLN A 7 6.24 2.23 -9.84
N ALA A 8 7.13 2.42 -10.82
CA ALA A 8 7.29 1.49 -11.94
C ALA A 8 7.66 0.06 -11.48
N ALA A 9 8.54 -0.06 -10.47
CA ALA A 9 8.93 -1.36 -9.92
C ALA A 9 7.76 -2.09 -9.23
N LEU A 10 6.91 -1.36 -8.51
CA LEU A 10 5.73 -1.92 -7.84
C LEU A 10 4.64 -2.30 -8.87
N GLU A 11 4.43 -1.45 -9.88
CA GLU A 11 3.48 -1.74 -10.97
C GLU A 11 3.88 -2.99 -11.77
N ALA A 12 5.17 -3.21 -12.01
CA ALA A 12 5.67 -4.43 -12.66
C ALA A 12 5.29 -5.71 -11.89
N GLN A 13 5.17 -5.62 -10.57
CA GLN A 13 4.72 -6.72 -9.71
C GLN A 13 3.20 -6.74 -9.48
N SER A 14 2.44 -5.99 -10.28
CA SER A 14 0.98 -5.83 -10.14
C SER A 14 0.56 -5.31 -8.76
N VAL A 15 1.44 -4.54 -8.12
CA VAL A 15 1.18 -3.88 -6.84
C VAL A 15 0.71 -2.45 -7.09
N LYS A 16 -0.46 -2.10 -6.57
CA LYS A 16 -1.07 -0.78 -6.66
C LYS A 16 -0.83 -0.02 -5.36
N VAL A 17 -0.12 1.11 -5.41
CA VAL A 17 0.14 1.92 -4.22
C VAL A 17 -0.99 2.92 -4.00
N VAL A 18 -1.53 2.94 -2.79
CA VAL A 18 -2.49 3.94 -2.32
C VAL A 18 -1.90 4.67 -1.12
N VAL A 19 -1.92 6.01 -1.15
CA VAL A 19 -1.50 6.89 -0.06
C VAL A 19 -2.73 7.28 0.75
N VAL A 20 -2.70 7.03 2.06
CA VAL A 20 -3.78 7.46 2.97
C VAL A 20 -3.31 8.59 3.86
N SER A 21 -4.02 9.71 3.85
CA SER A 21 -3.83 10.83 4.77
C SER A 21 -5.09 11.05 5.61
N PHE A 22 -4.96 11.62 6.81
CA PHE A 22 -6.09 11.96 7.68
C PHE A 22 -6.47 13.44 7.66
N GLY A 23 -5.92 14.17 6.68
CA GLY A 23 -5.95 15.61 6.72
C GLY A 23 -7.22 16.32 6.32
N ALA A 24 -7.16 17.64 6.40
CA ALA A 24 -8.14 18.49 5.74
C ALA A 24 -7.97 18.39 4.22
N LEU A 25 -9.06 18.57 3.49
CA LEU A 25 -9.05 18.44 2.04
C LEU A 25 -8.16 19.51 1.38
N GLU A 26 -8.11 20.70 1.95
CA GLU A 26 -7.26 21.81 1.55
C GLU A 26 -5.77 21.45 1.67
N GLY A 27 -5.37 20.92 2.84
CA GLY A 27 -4.00 20.47 3.09
C GLY A 27 -3.60 19.33 2.15
N ALA A 28 -4.48 18.35 1.95
CA ALA A 28 -4.24 17.26 1.01
C ALA A 28 -4.03 17.76 -0.43
N ARG A 29 -4.84 18.73 -0.89
CA ARG A 29 -4.67 19.34 -2.22
C ARG A 29 -3.35 20.10 -2.35
N LEU A 30 -3.01 20.92 -1.35
CA LEU A 30 -1.75 21.66 -1.34
C LEU A 30 -0.56 20.69 -1.42
N TRP A 31 -0.60 19.62 -0.63
CA TRP A 31 0.43 18.60 -0.65
C TRP A 31 0.55 17.90 -2.02
N LEU A 32 -0.58 17.54 -2.64
CA LEU A 32 -0.58 16.95 -3.99
C LEU A 32 0.01 17.91 -5.03
N GLN A 33 -0.30 19.20 -4.94
CA GLN A 33 0.24 20.23 -5.83
C GLN A 33 1.76 20.42 -5.65
N GLN A 34 2.23 20.49 -4.41
CA GLN A 34 3.65 20.66 -4.07
C GLN A 34 4.48 19.43 -4.45
N THR A 35 3.97 18.23 -4.18
CA THR A 35 4.71 16.97 -4.41
C THR A 35 4.53 16.40 -5.81
N LYS A 36 3.51 16.84 -6.55
CA LYS A 36 3.13 16.30 -7.87
C LYS A 36 3.00 14.78 -7.84
N CYS A 37 2.47 14.25 -6.74
CA CYS A 37 2.32 12.82 -6.55
C CYS A 37 1.28 12.25 -7.52
N SER A 38 1.65 11.20 -8.27
CA SER A 38 0.80 10.49 -9.23
C SER A 38 0.07 9.28 -8.63
N LEU A 39 0.24 9.04 -7.33
CA LEU A 39 -0.33 7.87 -6.65
C LEU A 39 -1.78 8.12 -6.26
N ASP A 40 -2.56 7.03 -6.20
CA ASP A 40 -3.92 7.09 -5.69
C ASP A 40 -3.90 7.59 -4.24
N PHE A 41 -4.73 8.57 -3.95
CA PHE A 41 -4.75 9.26 -2.68
C PHE A 41 -6.12 9.15 -2.04
N VAL A 42 -6.16 8.74 -0.77
CA VAL A 42 -7.39 8.58 0.02
C VAL A 42 -7.30 9.45 1.27
N LEU A 43 -8.39 10.18 1.52
CA LEU A 43 -8.54 11.00 2.72
C LEU A 43 -9.37 10.25 3.76
N ASP A 44 -8.86 10.16 4.99
CA ASP A 44 -9.50 9.57 6.16
C ASP A 44 -9.55 10.58 7.32
N PRO A 45 -10.39 11.63 7.23
CA PRO A 45 -10.43 12.69 8.24
C PRO A 45 -10.76 12.17 9.65
N GLN A 46 -11.46 11.04 9.74
CA GLN A 46 -11.86 10.42 10.99
C GLN A 46 -10.82 9.41 11.52
N ARG A 47 -9.69 9.22 10.83
CA ARG A 47 -8.62 8.28 11.21
C ARG A 47 -9.13 6.85 11.43
N LYS A 48 -10.16 6.43 10.70
CA LYS A 48 -10.73 5.08 10.83
C LYS A 48 -9.75 4.02 10.33
N ILE A 49 -9.07 4.28 9.22
CA ILE A 49 -8.06 3.40 8.65
C ILE A 49 -6.88 3.34 9.62
N TYR A 50 -6.35 4.47 10.06
CA TYR A 50 -5.26 4.53 11.03
C TYR A 50 -5.57 3.71 12.30
N ARG A 51 -6.76 3.90 12.89
CA ARG A 51 -7.19 3.12 14.06
C ARG A 51 -7.35 1.63 13.78
N SER A 52 -7.89 1.26 12.62
CA SER A 52 -8.08 -0.14 12.23
C SER A 52 -6.75 -0.89 12.07
N PHE A 53 -5.69 -0.19 11.64
CA PHE A 53 -4.33 -0.71 11.53
C PHE A 53 -3.49 -0.55 12.82
N GLY A 54 -4.09 -0.08 13.92
CA GLY A 54 -3.39 0.10 15.20
C GLY A 54 -2.42 1.27 15.23
N LEU A 55 -2.53 2.23 14.30
CA LEU A 55 -1.69 3.41 14.24
C LEU A 55 -2.21 4.49 15.19
N ILE A 56 -1.49 4.68 16.29
CA ILE A 56 -1.78 5.67 17.33
C ILE A 56 -0.86 6.89 17.23
N SER A 57 -1.26 8.02 17.81
CA SER A 57 -0.35 9.15 18.01
C SER A 57 0.61 8.90 19.16
N SER A 58 1.85 9.34 19.02
CA SER A 58 2.86 9.19 20.07
C SER A 58 3.95 10.26 19.98
N CYS A 59 3.92 11.21 20.91
CA CYS A 59 4.94 12.26 20.99
C CYS A 59 6.34 11.67 21.23
N ALA A 60 6.48 10.70 22.14
CA ALA A 60 7.78 10.06 22.44
C ALA A 60 8.40 9.38 21.21
N LYS A 61 7.57 8.78 20.33
CA LYS A 61 8.04 8.13 19.10
C LYS A 61 8.41 9.14 18.01
N VAL A 62 7.71 10.26 17.92
CA VAL A 62 7.99 11.30 16.91
C VAL A 62 9.15 12.20 17.33
N MET A 63 9.19 12.62 18.59
CA MET A 63 10.17 13.56 19.14
C MET A 63 11.38 12.86 19.79
N ASN A 64 11.71 11.64 19.35
CA ASN A 64 12.89 10.95 19.87
C ASN A 64 14.19 11.62 19.39
N PHE A 65 15.29 11.36 20.09
CA PHE A 65 16.58 11.97 19.81
C PHE A 65 17.03 11.76 18.36
N ASP A 66 16.91 10.54 17.82
CA ASP A 66 17.32 10.21 16.46
C ASP A 66 16.53 11.02 15.42
N SER A 67 15.22 11.19 15.65
CA SER A 67 14.35 11.96 14.77
C SER A 67 14.74 13.44 14.79
N MET A 68 14.95 14.00 15.99
CA MET A 68 15.39 15.39 16.14
C MET A 68 16.77 15.64 15.54
N LEU A 69 17.70 14.71 15.70
CA LEU A 69 19.02 14.78 15.09
C LEU A 69 18.90 14.84 13.55
N ARG A 70 18.09 13.96 12.94
CA ARG A 70 17.88 14.01 11.48
C ARG A 70 17.20 15.29 11.00
N TYR A 71 16.24 15.83 11.74
CA TYR A 71 15.65 17.13 11.39
C TYR A 71 16.69 18.25 11.46
N SER A 72 17.63 18.20 12.41
CA SER A 72 18.74 19.16 12.49
C SER A 72 19.68 19.06 11.27
N GLU A 73 19.93 17.85 10.77
CA GLU A 73 20.70 17.64 9.54
C GLU A 73 20.00 18.25 8.32
N TYR A 74 18.67 18.22 8.26
CA TYR A 74 17.93 18.82 7.15
C TYR A 74 18.05 20.34 7.12
N GLN A 75 18.02 20.96 8.31
CA GLN A 75 18.28 22.39 8.47
C GLN A 75 19.72 22.74 8.05
N ALA A 76 20.70 21.97 8.52
CA ALA A 76 22.11 22.18 8.15
C ALA A 76 22.35 22.01 6.64
N ALA A 77 21.67 21.05 6.01
CA ALA A 77 21.72 20.80 4.58
C ALA A 77 20.86 21.75 3.74
N LYS A 78 20.21 22.76 4.36
CA LYS A 78 19.29 23.71 3.72
C LYS A 78 18.23 23.03 2.84
N ARG A 79 17.72 21.89 3.30
CA ARG A 79 16.60 21.23 2.62
C ARG A 79 15.35 22.08 2.80
N GLU A 80 14.68 22.40 1.70
CA GLU A 80 13.41 23.11 1.73
C GLU A 80 12.33 22.18 2.28
N PHE A 81 11.65 22.64 3.32
CA PHE A 81 10.41 22.02 3.78
C PHE A 81 9.24 22.64 3.02
N PRO A 82 8.21 21.85 2.66
CA PRO A 82 7.01 22.41 2.07
C PRO A 82 6.42 23.44 3.02
N GLU A 83 6.18 24.66 2.52
CA GLU A 83 5.54 25.69 3.32
C GLU A 83 4.08 25.28 3.53
N PHE A 84 3.74 24.92 4.78
CA PHE A 84 2.41 24.49 5.17
C PHE A 84 1.81 25.52 6.12
N PRO A 85 0.65 26.11 5.80
CA PRO A 85 0.03 27.09 6.67
C PRO A 85 -0.28 26.51 8.05
N MET A 86 0.01 27.27 9.12
CA MET A 86 -0.17 26.82 10.52
C MET A 86 -1.59 26.36 10.84
N HIS A 87 -2.60 26.93 10.18
CA HIS A 87 -4.00 26.53 10.37
C HIS A 87 -4.36 25.21 9.67
N MET A 88 -3.49 24.70 8.80
CA MET A 88 -3.59 23.40 8.15
C MET A 88 -2.61 22.38 8.75
N LEU A 89 -1.84 22.76 9.77
CA LEU A 89 -0.97 21.83 10.47
C LEU A 89 -1.82 20.86 11.30
N GLU A 90 -1.68 19.59 10.97
CA GLU A 90 -2.43 18.51 11.58
C GLU A 90 -1.68 17.94 12.78
N ASP A 91 -2.21 16.84 13.35
CA ASP A 91 -1.58 16.15 14.46
C ASP A 91 -0.20 15.61 14.06
N ILE A 92 0.84 16.40 14.38
CA ILE A 92 2.23 16.10 14.06
C ILE A 92 2.75 14.85 14.77
N TYR A 93 2.02 14.36 15.79
CA TYR A 93 2.39 13.17 16.54
C TYR A 93 1.73 11.89 16.01
N GLN A 94 0.86 12.01 15.00
CA GLN A 94 0.20 10.85 14.41
C GLN A 94 1.24 9.95 13.72
N MET A 95 1.32 8.69 14.17
CA MET A 95 2.22 7.70 13.55
C MET A 95 1.64 7.19 12.23
N GLY A 96 2.54 6.86 11.30
CA GLY A 96 2.23 6.19 10.04
C GLY A 96 2.69 4.72 10.04
N GLY A 97 2.51 4.07 8.89
CA GLY A 97 3.00 2.72 8.64
C GLY A 97 2.74 2.28 7.21
N ASP A 98 3.40 1.21 6.80
CA ASP A 98 3.28 0.65 5.45
C ASP A 98 2.68 -0.76 5.54
N PHE A 99 1.65 -1.02 4.74
CA PHE A 99 0.92 -2.28 4.76
C PHE A 99 0.75 -2.82 3.34
N LEU A 100 1.06 -4.11 3.16
CA LEU A 100 0.77 -4.81 1.90
C LEU A 100 -0.45 -5.69 2.12
N LEU A 101 -1.45 -5.56 1.25
CA LEU A 101 -2.64 -6.41 1.29
C LEU A 101 -2.62 -7.39 0.11
N SER A 102 -3.19 -8.57 0.32
CA SER A 102 -3.50 -9.52 -0.76
C SER A 102 -4.75 -9.08 -1.53
N ASP A 103 -4.99 -9.74 -2.66
CA ASP A 103 -6.26 -9.68 -3.40
C ASP A 103 -7.47 -10.17 -2.58
N THR A 104 -7.23 -11.01 -1.58
CA THR A 104 -8.21 -11.51 -0.60
C THR A 104 -8.34 -10.62 0.65
N ASN A 105 -7.81 -9.39 0.61
CA ASN A 105 -7.82 -8.41 1.71
C ASN A 105 -7.09 -8.88 3.00
N LYS A 106 -6.18 -9.84 2.90
CA LYS A 106 -5.32 -10.25 4.03
C LYS A 106 -4.07 -9.36 4.09
N VAL A 107 -3.62 -9.03 5.29
CA VAL A 107 -2.36 -8.28 5.47
C VAL A 107 -1.19 -9.23 5.27
N LEU A 108 -0.42 -9.00 4.20
CA LEU A 108 0.80 -9.75 3.86
C LEU A 108 2.05 -9.15 4.50
N LEU A 109 2.08 -7.82 4.65
CA LEU A 109 3.13 -7.09 5.34
C LEU A 109 2.48 -6.06 6.26
N SER A 110 2.94 -6.01 7.51
CA SER A 110 2.53 -4.99 8.48
C SER A 110 3.80 -4.33 9.03
N HIS A 111 4.02 -3.07 8.66
CA HIS A 111 5.13 -2.26 9.16
C HIS A 111 4.61 -0.98 9.81
N PRO A 112 4.08 -1.04 11.05
CA PRO A 112 3.82 0.16 11.84
C PRO A 112 5.15 0.85 12.14
N SER A 113 5.29 2.11 11.73
CA SER A 113 6.55 2.83 11.91
C SER A 113 6.86 3.05 13.40
N LYS A 114 8.10 2.82 13.80
CA LYS A 114 8.57 3.10 15.16
C LYS A 114 8.87 4.59 15.37
N TYR A 115 9.31 5.26 14.32
CA TYR A 115 9.60 6.70 14.26
C TYR A 115 9.32 7.24 12.85
N PRO A 116 9.24 8.57 12.63
CA PRO A 116 8.78 9.14 11.36
C PRO A 116 9.55 8.68 10.11
N MET A 117 10.83 8.37 10.25
CA MET A 117 11.72 7.94 9.17
C MET A 117 11.84 6.41 9.02
N ASP A 118 11.17 5.63 9.88
CA ASP A 118 11.17 4.16 9.83
C ASP A 118 10.21 3.67 8.73
N ARG A 119 10.77 3.17 7.62
CA ARG A 119 10.03 2.68 6.45
C ARG A 119 10.65 1.36 5.97
N PRO A 120 9.83 0.41 5.49
CA PRO A 120 10.35 -0.82 4.90
C PRO A 120 11.14 -0.49 3.63
N THR A 121 12.14 -1.32 3.31
CA THR A 121 12.87 -1.15 2.06
C THR A 121 12.03 -1.66 0.89
N LEU A 122 12.26 -1.11 -0.32
CA LEU A 122 11.59 -1.61 -1.53
C LEU A 122 11.80 -3.12 -1.70
N SER A 123 13.01 -3.60 -1.43
CA SER A 123 13.36 -5.01 -1.53
C SER A 123 12.50 -5.90 -0.62
N ASP A 124 12.13 -5.42 0.58
CA ASP A 124 11.28 -6.17 1.50
C ASP A 124 9.83 -6.23 0.99
N ILE A 125 9.33 -5.12 0.43
CA ILE A 125 8.00 -5.06 -0.18
C ILE A 125 7.92 -6.00 -1.39
N LEU A 126 8.87 -5.92 -2.32
CA LEU A 126 8.89 -6.73 -3.54
C LEU A 126 9.06 -8.22 -3.25
N ARG A 127 9.89 -8.58 -2.26
CA ARG A 127 10.06 -9.97 -1.83
C ARG A 127 8.73 -10.54 -1.32
N THR A 128 8.05 -9.80 -0.45
CA THR A 128 6.76 -10.22 0.12
C THR A 128 5.67 -10.34 -0.95
N ALA A 129 5.63 -9.40 -1.90
CA ALA A 129 4.71 -9.44 -3.03
C ALA A 129 4.96 -10.64 -3.96
N SER A 130 6.23 -11.01 -4.17
CA SER A 130 6.62 -12.14 -5.02
C SER A 130 6.30 -13.49 -4.35
N SER A 131 6.69 -13.69 -3.07
CA SER A 131 6.44 -14.95 -2.35
C SER A 131 4.96 -15.27 -2.18
N SER A 132 4.11 -14.25 -2.00
CA SER A 132 2.65 -14.44 -1.96
C SER A 132 2.03 -14.75 -3.32
N THR A 133 2.74 -14.54 -4.43
CA THR A 133 2.31 -14.96 -5.76
C THR A 133 2.57 -16.46 -5.96
N GLU A 134 3.70 -16.95 -5.46
CA GLU A 134 4.08 -18.37 -5.51
C GLU A 134 3.17 -19.24 -4.62
N LEU A 135 2.85 -18.77 -3.41
CA LEU A 135 1.92 -19.45 -2.49
C LEU A 135 0.51 -19.57 -3.07
N ALA A 136 0.00 -18.51 -3.72
CA ALA A 136 -1.30 -18.54 -4.39
C ALA A 136 -1.32 -19.50 -5.60
N ALA A 137 -0.19 -19.62 -6.32
CA ALA A 137 -0.06 -20.57 -7.43
C ALA A 137 -0.03 -22.03 -6.94
N GLN A 138 0.52 -22.28 -5.75
CA GLN A 138 0.54 -23.61 -5.14
C GLN A 138 -0.84 -24.04 -4.61
N GLU A 139 -1.60 -23.14 -3.97
CA GLU A 139 -2.97 -23.43 -3.52
C GLU A 139 -3.93 -23.70 -4.70
N ALA A 140 -3.74 -23.02 -5.83
CA ALA A 140 -4.50 -23.30 -7.05
C ALA A 140 -4.21 -24.69 -7.64
N SER A 141 -2.99 -25.22 -7.44
CA SER A 141 -2.60 -26.55 -7.93
C SER A 141 -3.08 -27.72 -7.05
N SER A 142 -3.47 -27.47 -5.79
CA SER A 142 -3.88 -28.54 -4.85
C SER A 142 -5.40 -28.75 -4.74
N SER A 143 -6.22 -27.99 -5.49
CA SER A 143 -7.69 -28.11 -5.44
C SER A 143 -8.31 -29.03 -6.51
N GLY A 144 -7.49 -29.76 -7.27
CA GLY A 144 -7.94 -30.68 -8.33
C GLY A 144 -7.75 -32.15 -7.99
N ALA A 145 -8.59 -32.73 -7.13
CA ALA A 145 -8.76 -34.19 -7.02
C ALA A 145 -10.25 -34.54 -7.21
N PRO A 146 -10.65 -35.21 -8.29
CA PRO A 146 -12.04 -35.59 -8.52
C PRO A 146 -12.35 -36.92 -7.81
N LEU A 147 -13.38 -36.91 -6.95
CA LEU A 147 -14.06 -38.14 -6.55
C LEU A 147 -15.07 -38.52 -7.65
N HIS A 148 -15.02 -39.79 -8.03
CA HIS A 148 -15.63 -40.43 -9.19
C HIS A 148 -17.11 -40.81 -8.96
N ALA A 149 -17.82 -40.99 -10.10
CA ALA A 149 -18.99 -41.86 -10.35
C ALA A 149 -20.39 -41.18 -10.43
N ASN A 150 -20.93 -40.94 -11.64
CA ASN A 150 -21.61 -41.97 -12.45
C ASN A 150 -22.20 -41.42 -13.77
N ASP A 151 -22.18 -42.30 -14.78
CA ASP A 151 -22.70 -42.20 -16.16
C ASP A 151 -24.19 -41.82 -16.26
N VAL A 152 -24.54 -41.01 -17.28
CA VAL A 152 -25.58 -41.26 -18.31
C VAL A 152 -25.35 -40.28 -19.49
N THR A 153 -25.21 -40.78 -20.71
CA THR A 153 -25.40 -40.02 -21.98
C THR A 153 -26.67 -40.53 -22.68
N PRO A 154 -27.38 -39.72 -23.50
CA PRO A 154 -27.04 -39.62 -24.93
C PRO A 154 -27.25 -38.23 -25.62
N HIS A 155 -26.49 -38.02 -26.70
CA HIS A 155 -26.71 -37.23 -27.94
C HIS A 155 -27.45 -35.86 -27.88
N THR A 156 -26.93 -34.72 -28.36
CA THR A 156 -26.62 -34.38 -29.76
C THR A 156 -26.03 -32.95 -29.83
N HIS A 157 -25.19 -32.69 -30.84
CA HIS A 157 -24.88 -31.41 -31.51
C HIS A 157 -24.85 -30.10 -30.69
N ASP A 158 -23.64 -29.56 -30.46
CA ASP A 158 -23.31 -28.18 -30.88
C ASP A 158 -21.82 -27.89 -30.70
N THR A 159 -21.10 -27.74 -31.82
CA THR A 159 -19.71 -27.27 -31.85
C THR A 159 -19.69 -25.76 -31.61
N VAL A 160 -19.77 -25.34 -30.36
CA VAL A 160 -19.35 -23.99 -29.96
C VAL A 160 -17.88 -24.07 -29.58
N LYS A 161 -17.01 -23.60 -30.49
CA LYS A 161 -15.60 -23.33 -30.19
C LYS A 161 -15.56 -22.33 -29.03
N ARG A 162 -15.30 -22.84 -27.83
CA ARG A 162 -15.03 -22.06 -26.62
C ARG A 162 -13.72 -21.32 -26.86
N CYS A 163 -13.82 -20.02 -27.11
CA CYS A 163 -12.68 -19.13 -27.21
C CYS A 163 -12.08 -18.98 -25.80
N ASP A 164 -11.00 -19.70 -25.51
CA ASP A 164 -10.25 -19.66 -24.24
C ASP A 164 -9.44 -18.37 -24.07
N ARG A 165 -10.02 -17.21 -24.42
CA ARG A 165 -9.29 -15.93 -24.47
C ARG A 165 -9.81 -14.84 -23.54
N CYS A 166 -10.40 -15.22 -22.40
CA CYS A 166 -10.77 -14.34 -21.29
C CYS A 166 -10.96 -15.26 -20.07
N LYS A 167 -10.20 -15.23 -18.95
CA LYS A 167 -9.83 -14.09 -18.12
C LYS A 167 -8.65 -14.52 -17.21
N ALA A 168 -7.45 -14.02 -17.46
CA ALA A 168 -6.55 -13.68 -16.38
C ALA A 168 -6.66 -12.17 -16.19
N VAL A 169 -7.80 -11.72 -15.63
CA VAL A 169 -7.84 -10.38 -15.03
C VAL A 169 -6.91 -10.48 -13.85
N ARG A 170 -5.65 -10.09 -14.05
CA ARG A 170 -4.65 -9.98 -13.00
C ARG A 170 -5.14 -8.87 -12.08
N THR A 171 -5.95 -9.24 -11.09
CA THR A 171 -6.48 -8.32 -10.09
C THR A 171 -5.29 -7.68 -9.41
N ARG A 172 -5.09 -6.39 -9.68
CA ARG A 172 -3.96 -5.63 -9.14
C ARG A 172 -4.08 -5.63 -7.62
N ARG A 173 -3.00 -6.00 -6.93
CA ARG A 173 -2.96 -6.12 -5.48
C ARG A 173 -2.87 -4.74 -4.85
N PRO A 174 -3.74 -4.38 -3.90
CA PRO A 174 -3.61 -3.10 -3.21
C PRO A 174 -2.47 -3.16 -2.18
N PHE A 175 -1.46 -2.33 -2.38
CA PHE A 175 -0.52 -1.92 -1.35
C PHE A 175 -0.98 -0.59 -0.75
N LEU A 176 -1.12 -0.58 0.56
CA LEU A 176 -1.60 0.56 1.31
C LEU A 176 -0.42 1.19 2.05
N ALA A 177 0.12 2.26 1.48
CA ALA A 177 1.04 3.12 2.20
C ALA A 177 0.22 4.09 3.06
N VAL A 178 0.13 3.84 4.36
CA VAL A 178 -0.59 4.72 5.29
C VAL A 178 0.40 5.75 5.83
N ARG A 179 0.50 6.88 5.13
CA ARG A 179 1.48 7.90 5.45
C ARG A 179 0.84 9.04 6.24
N SER A 180 1.29 9.22 7.49
CA SER A 180 1.07 10.47 8.21
C SER A 180 1.76 11.59 7.43
N LEU A 181 0.98 12.55 6.93
CA LEU A 181 1.50 13.71 6.24
C LEU A 181 2.15 14.62 7.27
N LEU A 182 3.47 14.54 7.38
CA LEU A 182 4.42 15.63 7.55
C LEU A 182 5.76 15.21 6.95
#